data_AF-A0A967Z2R7-F1
#
_entry.id   AF-A0A967Z2R7-F1
#
_cell.length_a   1.000
_cell.length_b   1.000
_cell.length_c   1.000
_cell.angle_alpha   90.00
_cell.angle_beta   90.00
_cell.angle_gamma   90.00
#
_symmetry.space_group_name_H-M   'P 1'
#
loop_
_entity.id
_entity.type
_entity.pdbx_description
1 polymer ?
#
loop_
_entity_poly.entity_id
_entity_poly.type
_entity_poly.pdbx_seq_one_letter_code
_entity_poly.pdbx_strand_id
1 'polypeptide(L)'
;HSLLATRLLNKLRKSYEKAELSLRSFFENATVAGVVHLIEKSYGTESKDGLLQKFFSRDSSVERRSLVQGYLMEKLAQIFEISVEEISVKENLIDRGLEAVISDLIFEIKRDFGLRTYPHELLNNSSIEKLADFIATEVDRMNRLQEIFAGAVPPIDNGQSKKLPKKQASQKSVKKNKTMIFLLSAPRSGSVPPCCGSCCLAIRAFSALPSYPC
;
A
#
# COMPACT_ATOMS: atom_id res chain seq x y z
N HIS A 1 5.19 21.67 -15.61
CA HIS A 1 3.94 21.01 -15.15
C HIS A 1 3.07 22.01 -14.40
N SER A 2 1.77 22.07 -14.71
CA SER A 2 0.83 23.06 -14.14
C SER A 2 0.52 22.78 -12.66
N LEU A 3 0.68 23.80 -11.81
CA LEU A 3 0.36 23.77 -10.38
C LEU A 3 -1.15 23.57 -10.13
N LEU A 4 -2.00 23.96 -11.09
CA LEU A 4 -3.44 23.74 -11.05
C LEU A 4 -3.79 22.25 -11.20
N ALA A 5 -3.11 21.54 -12.10
CA ALA A 5 -3.32 20.10 -12.30
C ALA A 5 -2.98 19.30 -11.03
N THR A 6 -1.88 19.65 -10.36
CA THR A 6 -1.51 19.03 -9.08
C THR A 6 -2.53 19.32 -7.98
N ARG A 7 -3.07 20.55 -7.91
CA ARG A 7 -4.13 20.90 -6.94
C ARG A 7 -5.44 20.14 -7.22
N LEU A 8 -5.83 20.05 -8.48
CA LEU A 8 -7.02 19.31 -8.89
C LEU A 8 -6.86 17.82 -8.57
N LEU A 9 -5.72 17.22 -8.89
CA LEU A 9 -5.44 15.82 -8.55
C LEU A 9 -5.50 15.56 -7.04
N ASN A 10 -4.90 16.45 -6.24
CA ASN A 10 -4.95 16.34 -4.78
C ASN A 10 -6.39 16.48 -4.25
N LYS A 11 -7.21 17.33 -4.88
CA LYS A 11 -8.63 17.46 -4.53
C LYS A 11 -9.40 16.17 -4.89
N LEU A 12 -9.17 15.62 -6.08
CA LEU A 12 -9.79 14.38 -6.52
C LEU A 12 -9.42 13.20 -5.61
N ARG A 13 -8.15 13.06 -5.23
CA ARG A 13 -7.71 12.02 -4.29
C ARG A 13 -8.33 12.14 -2.90
N LYS A 14 -8.65 13.36 -2.46
CA LYS A 14 -9.37 13.59 -1.18
C LYS A 14 -10.85 13.28 -1.28
N SER A 15 -11.49 13.65 -2.39
CA SER A 15 -12.92 13.39 -2.60
C SER A 15 -13.20 11.92 -2.93
N TYR A 16 -12.25 11.25 -3.57
CA TYR A 16 -12.33 9.86 -4.01
C TYR A 16 -11.15 9.08 -3.41
N GLU A 17 -11.19 8.81 -2.10
CA GLU A 17 -10.09 8.17 -1.35
C GLU A 17 -9.68 6.79 -1.91
N LYS A 18 -10.62 6.10 -2.56
CA LYS A 18 -10.42 4.78 -3.17
C LYS A 18 -9.87 4.83 -4.60
N ALA A 19 -9.83 6.01 -5.23
CA ALA A 19 -9.39 6.15 -6.61
C ALA A 19 -7.86 6.27 -6.68
N GLU A 20 -7.19 5.23 -7.21
CA GLU A 20 -5.74 5.22 -7.44
C GLU A 20 -5.36 6.03 -8.69
N LEU A 21 -5.52 7.35 -8.60
CA LEU A 21 -5.22 8.28 -9.68
C LEU A 21 -3.73 8.59 -9.70
N SER A 22 -2.97 7.97 -10.61
CA SER A 22 -1.58 8.34 -10.87
C SER A 22 -1.50 9.71 -11.56
N LEU A 23 -0.42 10.46 -11.33
CA LEU A 23 -0.22 11.75 -11.99
C LEU A 23 -0.07 11.58 -13.51
N ARG A 24 0.55 10.49 -13.94
CA ARG A 24 0.77 10.16 -15.35
C ARG A 24 -0.55 9.87 -16.08
N SER A 25 -1.37 8.96 -15.54
CA SER A 25 -2.65 8.59 -16.15
C SER A 25 -3.63 9.76 -16.22
N PHE A 26 -3.59 10.67 -15.23
CA PHE A 26 -4.37 11.90 -15.24
C PHE A 26 -4.01 12.83 -16.42
N PHE A 27 -2.72 12.98 -16.73
CA PHE A 27 -2.28 13.81 -17.85
C PHE A 27 -2.57 13.15 -19.21
N GLU A 28 -2.46 11.82 -19.29
CA GLU A 28 -2.80 11.05 -20.50
C GLU A 28 -4.31 11.13 -20.82
N ASN A 29 -5.15 11.28 -19.80
CA ASN A 29 -6.61 11.36 -19.90
C ASN A 29 -7.17 12.68 -19.36
N ALA A 30 -6.57 13.82 -19.73
CA ALA A 30 -6.90 15.16 -19.21
C ALA A 30 -8.26 15.72 -19.68
N THR A 31 -9.24 14.86 -19.94
CA THR A 31 -10.64 15.20 -20.25
C THR A 31 -11.53 14.76 -19.11
N VAL A 32 -12.70 15.41 -18.96
CA VAL A 32 -13.67 15.02 -17.92
C VAL A 32 -14.08 13.55 -18.08
N ALA A 33 -14.39 13.12 -19.31
CA ALA A 33 -14.73 11.74 -19.61
C ALA A 33 -13.58 10.76 -19.31
N GLY A 34 -12.34 11.12 -19.65
CA GLY A 34 -11.16 10.30 -19.37
C GLY A 34 -10.90 10.15 -17.87
N VAL A 35 -11.02 11.24 -17.10
CA VAL A 35 -10.89 11.19 -15.64
C VAL A 35 -12.02 10.37 -15.02
N VAL A 36 -13.26 10.52 -15.48
CA VAL A 36 -14.39 9.69 -15.04
C VAL A 36 -14.11 8.22 -15.31
N HIS A 37 -13.64 7.86 -16.51
CA HIS A 37 -13.30 6.48 -16.82
C HIS A 37 -12.16 5.92 -15.96
N LEU A 38 -11.16 6.74 -15.61
CA LEU A 38 -10.10 6.33 -14.68
C LEU A 38 -10.63 6.11 -13.26
N ILE A 39 -11.56 6.95 -12.81
CA ILE A 39 -12.25 6.79 -11.53
C ILE A 39 -13.08 5.51 -11.60
N GLU A 40 -13.97 5.36 -12.57
CA GLU A 40 -14.78 4.16 -12.78
C GLU A 40 -13.94 2.91 -12.87
N LYS A 41 -12.81 2.89 -13.59
CA LYS A 41 -11.90 1.74 -13.62
C LYS A 41 -11.33 1.39 -12.24
N SER A 42 -11.09 2.39 -11.40
CA SER A 42 -10.65 2.17 -10.01
C SER A 42 -11.79 1.71 -9.07
N TYR A 43 -13.04 2.01 -9.42
CA TYR A 43 -14.24 1.57 -8.68
C TYR A 43 -14.82 0.25 -9.21
N GLY A 44 -14.75 -0.02 -10.50
CA GLY A 44 -15.40 -1.07 -11.29
C GLY A 44 -14.68 -2.42 -11.29
N THR A 45 -14.03 -2.75 -10.17
CA THR A 45 -13.76 -4.15 -9.84
C THR A 45 -14.82 -4.55 -8.83
N GLU A 46 -15.94 -5.00 -9.37
CA GLU A 46 -17.20 -5.43 -8.74
C GLU A 46 -16.98 -6.61 -7.76
N SER A 47 -16.38 -6.33 -6.61
CA SER A 47 -16.36 -7.24 -5.43
C SER A 47 -16.39 -6.49 -4.09
N LYS A 48 -16.30 -5.15 -4.14
CA LYS A 48 -16.00 -4.29 -2.97
C LYS A 48 -17.11 -4.22 -1.92
N ASP A 49 -18.38 -4.42 -2.30
CA ASP A 49 -19.47 -4.20 -1.35
C ASP A 49 -20.09 -5.51 -0.87
N GLY A 50 -20.14 -6.55 -1.70
CA GLY A 50 -20.77 -7.82 -1.31
C GLY A 50 -20.08 -8.53 -0.15
N LEU A 51 -18.75 -8.68 -0.19
CA LEU A 51 -18.02 -9.44 0.84
C LEU A 51 -17.90 -8.66 2.15
N LEU A 52 -17.55 -7.37 2.08
CA LEU A 52 -17.50 -6.49 3.25
C LEU A 52 -18.87 -6.34 3.91
N GLN A 53 -19.93 -6.15 3.13
CA GLN A 53 -21.28 -6.11 3.70
C GLN A 53 -21.66 -7.44 4.34
N LYS A 54 -21.36 -8.58 3.69
CA LYS A 54 -21.56 -9.90 4.30
C LYS A 54 -20.78 -10.07 5.60
N PHE A 55 -19.57 -9.51 5.69
CA PHE A 55 -18.75 -9.53 6.90
C PHE A 55 -19.39 -8.72 8.04
N PHE A 56 -19.83 -7.49 7.77
CA PHE A 56 -20.48 -6.65 8.78
C PHE A 56 -21.89 -7.11 9.16
N SER A 57 -22.60 -7.81 8.27
CA SER A 57 -23.89 -8.44 8.58
C SER A 57 -23.79 -9.63 9.54
N ARG A 58 -22.58 -10.13 9.86
CA ARG A 58 -22.40 -11.17 10.88
C ARG A 58 -22.26 -10.56 12.26
N ASP A 59 -23.03 -11.06 13.21
CA ASP A 59 -23.02 -10.56 14.59
C ASP A 59 -21.87 -11.13 15.42
N SER A 60 -21.48 -12.38 15.16
CA SER A 60 -20.45 -13.08 15.93
C SER A 60 -19.07 -12.99 15.28
N SER A 61 -18.03 -12.79 16.10
CA SER A 61 -16.63 -12.84 15.67
C SER A 61 -16.25 -14.20 15.09
N VAL A 62 -16.89 -15.29 15.55
CA VAL A 62 -16.66 -16.65 15.05
C VAL A 62 -17.18 -16.79 13.61
N GLU A 63 -18.36 -16.25 13.32
CA GLU A 63 -18.94 -16.28 11.97
C GLU A 63 -18.12 -15.46 10.98
N ARG A 64 -17.61 -14.30 11.41
CA ARG A 64 -16.71 -13.45 10.62
C ARG A 64 -15.43 -14.19 10.27
N ARG A 65 -14.80 -14.85 11.24
CA ARG A 65 -13.60 -15.68 11.01
C ARG A 65 -13.89 -16.82 10.05
N SER A 66 -15.00 -17.53 10.22
CA SER A 66 -15.41 -18.61 9.32
C SER A 66 -15.64 -18.12 7.88
N LEU A 67 -16.23 -16.94 7.70
CA LEU A 67 -16.39 -16.31 6.39
C LEU A 67 -15.04 -16.01 5.74
N VAL A 68 -14.12 -15.37 6.48
CA VAL A 68 -12.79 -15.04 5.97
C VAL A 68 -11.98 -16.30 5.66
N GLN A 69 -12.09 -17.33 6.51
CA GLN A 69 -11.45 -18.62 6.29
C GLN A 69 -11.94 -19.27 4.98
N GLY A 70 -13.26 -19.34 4.77
CA GLY A 70 -13.83 -19.87 3.53
C GLY A 70 -13.37 -19.08 2.30
N TYR A 71 -13.35 -17.75 2.41
CA TYR A 71 -12.82 -16.87 1.37
C TYR A 71 -11.34 -17.17 1.05
N LEU A 72 -10.48 -17.28 2.06
CA LEU A 72 -9.06 -17.57 1.85
C LEU A 72 -8.84 -18.95 1.22
N MET A 73 -9.60 -19.96 1.65
CA MET A 73 -9.54 -21.30 1.05
C MET A 73 -9.93 -21.26 -0.43
N GLU A 74 -11.01 -20.57 -0.79
CA GLU A 74 -11.44 -20.43 -2.18
C GLU A 74 -10.39 -19.69 -3.02
N LYS A 75 -9.80 -18.62 -2.50
CA LYS A 75 -8.76 -17.86 -3.20
C LYS A 75 -7.47 -18.64 -3.38
N LEU A 76 -7.01 -19.34 -2.34
CA LEU A 76 -5.82 -20.17 -2.46
C LEU A 76 -6.05 -21.38 -3.37
N ALA A 77 -7.24 -21.99 -3.34
CA ALA A 77 -7.63 -23.04 -4.29
C ALA A 77 -7.58 -22.55 -5.74
N GLN A 78 -8.13 -21.35 -6.01
CA GLN A 78 -8.07 -20.72 -7.33
C GLN A 78 -6.65 -20.44 -7.80
N ILE A 79 -5.79 -19.94 -6.92
CA ILE A 79 -4.42 -19.56 -7.27
C ILE A 79 -3.51 -20.79 -7.43
N PHE A 80 -3.67 -21.80 -6.57
CA PHE A 80 -2.88 -23.03 -6.64
C PHE A 80 -3.41 -24.04 -7.68
N GLU A 81 -4.59 -23.81 -8.25
CA GLU A 81 -5.29 -24.75 -9.14
C GLU A 81 -5.57 -26.11 -8.47
N ILE A 82 -5.89 -26.09 -7.17
CA ILE A 82 -6.16 -27.26 -6.33
C ILE A 82 -7.60 -27.20 -5.80
N SER A 83 -8.21 -28.33 -5.42
CA SER A 83 -9.53 -28.34 -4.78
C SER A 83 -9.49 -27.78 -3.35
N VAL A 84 -10.63 -27.27 -2.89
CA VAL A 84 -10.77 -26.63 -1.56
C VAL A 84 -10.56 -27.64 -0.42
N GLU A 85 -10.88 -28.91 -0.65
CA GLU A 85 -10.82 -29.98 0.34
C GLU A 85 -9.39 -30.45 0.64
N GLU A 86 -8.45 -30.23 -0.26
CA GLU A 86 -7.04 -30.61 -0.09
C GLU A 86 -6.25 -29.61 0.78
N ILE A 87 -6.83 -28.45 1.06
CA ILE A 87 -6.20 -27.37 1.80
C ILE A 87 -6.54 -27.49 3.29
N SER A 88 -5.53 -27.81 4.10
CA SER A 88 -5.69 -27.89 5.56
C SER A 88 -5.61 -26.52 6.22
N VAL A 89 -6.54 -26.24 7.13
CA VAL A 89 -6.70 -24.94 7.81
C VAL A 89 -5.51 -24.60 8.73
N LYS A 90 -4.88 -25.63 9.31
CA LYS A 90 -3.81 -25.50 10.30
C LYS A 90 -2.40 -25.64 9.72
N GLU A 91 -2.32 -26.00 8.44
CA GLU A 91 -1.05 -26.24 7.78
C GLU A 91 -0.27 -24.94 7.56
N ASN A 92 1.04 -25.07 7.49
CA ASN A 92 1.93 -23.97 7.15
C ASN A 92 1.93 -23.78 5.63
N LEU A 93 1.33 -22.69 5.17
CA LEU A 93 1.18 -22.38 3.75
C LEU A 93 2.51 -21.99 3.08
N ILE A 94 3.54 -21.63 3.85
CA ILE A 94 4.88 -21.33 3.30
C ILE A 94 5.43 -22.57 2.59
N ASP A 95 5.27 -23.74 3.21
CA ASP A 95 5.71 -25.03 2.66
C ASP A 95 4.95 -25.40 1.37
N ARG A 96 3.77 -24.79 1.17
CA ARG A 96 2.94 -24.91 -0.04
C ARG A 96 3.15 -23.79 -1.07
N GLY A 97 4.12 -22.91 -0.86
CA GLY A 97 4.46 -21.86 -1.83
C GLY A 97 3.69 -20.55 -1.66
N LEU A 98 3.20 -20.23 -0.45
CA LEU A 98 2.56 -18.94 -0.15
C LEU A 98 3.40 -17.74 -0.61
N GLU A 99 4.73 -17.84 -0.50
CA GLU A 99 5.66 -16.78 -0.92
C GLU A 99 5.51 -16.37 -2.39
N ALA A 100 5.20 -17.34 -3.26
CA ALA A 100 5.05 -17.09 -4.69
C ALA A 100 3.76 -16.32 -5.02
N VAL A 101 2.73 -16.48 -4.19
CA VAL A 101 1.37 -15.95 -4.43
C VAL A 101 1.02 -14.78 -3.53
N ILE A 102 1.98 -14.31 -2.72
CA ILE A 102 1.72 -13.32 -1.69
C ILE A 102 1.28 -11.97 -2.24
N SER A 103 1.82 -11.55 -3.39
CA SER A 103 1.44 -10.32 -4.07
C SER A 103 -0.01 -10.35 -4.53
N ASP A 104 -0.44 -11.49 -5.05
CA ASP A 104 -1.81 -11.68 -5.51
C ASP A 104 -2.75 -11.71 -4.32
N LEU A 105 -2.37 -12.40 -3.25
CA LEU A 105 -3.15 -12.42 -2.00
C LEU A 105 -3.28 -11.02 -1.38
N ILE A 106 -2.21 -10.20 -1.37
CA ILE A 106 -2.27 -8.81 -0.91
C ILE A 106 -3.24 -8.00 -1.78
N PHE A 107 -3.19 -8.20 -3.09
CA PHE A 107 -4.10 -7.53 -4.01
C PHE A 107 -5.56 -7.92 -3.74
N GLU A 108 -5.85 -9.21 -3.60
CA GLU A 108 -7.19 -9.73 -3.32
C GLU A 108 -7.73 -9.22 -1.97
N ILE A 109 -6.92 -9.26 -0.90
CA ILE A 109 -7.31 -8.74 0.43
C ILE A 109 -7.60 -7.24 0.37
N LYS A 110 -6.74 -6.47 -0.31
CA LYS A 110 -6.95 -5.03 -0.50
C LYS A 110 -8.20 -4.75 -1.32
N ARG A 111 -8.47 -5.55 -2.35
CA ARG A 111 -9.63 -5.40 -3.23
C ARG A 111 -10.93 -5.70 -2.48
N ASP A 112 -10.99 -6.82 -1.77
CA ASP A 112 -12.25 -7.37 -1.26
C ASP A 112 -12.54 -6.93 0.18
N PHE A 113 -11.52 -6.61 0.99
CA PHE A 113 -11.69 -6.09 2.36
C PHE A 113 -11.28 -4.62 2.53
N GLY A 114 -10.68 -3.99 1.51
CA GLY A 114 -10.15 -2.63 1.64
C GLY A 114 -8.95 -2.52 2.60
N LEU A 115 -8.38 -3.65 3.01
CA LEU A 115 -7.29 -3.72 3.99
C LEU A 115 -5.93 -3.62 3.28
N ARG A 116 -5.06 -2.74 3.77
CA ARG A 116 -3.68 -2.64 3.29
C ARG A 116 -2.80 -3.55 4.14
N THR A 117 -2.39 -4.69 3.58
CA THR A 117 -1.49 -5.64 4.22
C THR A 117 -0.11 -5.62 3.58
N TYR A 118 0.90 -6.05 4.35
CA TYR A 118 2.28 -6.18 3.88
C TYR A 118 2.73 -7.64 3.83
N PRO A 119 3.72 -8.00 2.99
CA PRO A 119 4.17 -9.39 2.85
C PRO A 119 4.56 -10.05 4.18
N HIS A 120 5.34 -9.35 5.01
CA HIS A 120 5.80 -9.89 6.29
C HIS A 120 4.66 -10.19 7.29
N GLU A 121 3.55 -9.44 7.22
CA GLU A 121 2.37 -9.69 8.08
C GLU A 121 1.68 -10.99 7.69
N LEU A 122 1.59 -11.27 6.39
CA LEU A 122 1.00 -12.51 5.89
C LEU A 122 1.93 -13.70 6.11
N LEU A 123 3.24 -13.55 5.92
CA LEU A 123 4.22 -14.62 6.19
C LEU A 123 4.30 -14.96 7.68
N ASN A 124 4.17 -13.98 8.58
CA ASN A 124 4.13 -14.24 10.02
C ASN A 124 2.87 -15.03 10.44
N ASN A 125 1.79 -14.87 9.67
CA ASN A 125 0.53 -15.58 9.88
C ASN A 125 0.41 -16.70 8.83
N SER A 126 1.33 -17.65 8.82
CA SER A 126 1.45 -18.59 7.71
C SER A 126 0.39 -19.70 7.61
N SER A 127 -0.63 -19.72 8.48
CA SER A 127 -1.76 -20.67 8.39
C SER A 127 -3.07 -19.96 8.11
N ILE A 128 -4.02 -20.66 7.48
CA ILE A 128 -5.32 -20.08 7.14
C ILE A 128 -6.06 -19.61 8.39
N GLU A 129 -6.00 -20.38 9.48
CA GLU A 129 -6.57 -20.01 10.78
C GLU A 129 -6.02 -18.65 11.25
N LYS A 130 -4.69 -18.49 11.22
CA LYS A 130 -4.04 -17.25 11.67
C LYS A 130 -4.31 -16.08 10.72
N LEU A 131 -4.32 -16.30 9.41
CA LEU A 131 -4.67 -15.27 8.42
C LEU A 131 -6.11 -14.81 8.62
N ALA A 132 -7.05 -15.74 8.82
CA ALA A 132 -8.45 -15.42 9.03
C ALA A 132 -8.65 -14.59 10.31
N ASP A 133 -7.98 -15.00 11.40
CA ASP A 133 -7.98 -14.24 12.65
C ASP A 133 -7.36 -12.84 12.48
N PHE A 134 -6.22 -12.73 11.79
CA PHE A 134 -5.54 -11.47 11.51
C PHE A 134 -6.43 -10.52 10.70
N ILE A 135 -6.95 -10.97 9.56
CA ILE A 135 -7.78 -10.15 8.67
C ILE A 135 -9.07 -9.73 9.38
N ALA A 136 -9.77 -10.64 10.05
CA ALA A 136 -11.00 -10.31 10.76
C ALA A 136 -10.76 -9.25 11.85
N THR A 137 -9.65 -9.38 12.59
CA THR A 137 -9.27 -8.42 13.63
C THR A 137 -8.91 -7.06 13.04
N GLU A 138 -8.18 -7.02 11.94
CA GLU A 138 -7.78 -5.77 11.29
C GLU A 138 -8.96 -5.04 10.65
N VAL A 139 -9.89 -5.75 10.03
CA VAL A 139 -11.12 -5.16 9.47
C VAL A 139 -11.98 -4.57 10.59
N ASP A 140 -12.18 -5.30 11.68
CA ASP A 140 -12.90 -4.79 12.86
C ASP A 140 -12.20 -3.55 13.45
N ARG A 141 -10.85 -3.57 13.52
CA ARG A 141 -10.04 -2.44 14.01
C ARG A 141 -10.21 -1.21 13.14
N MET A 142 -10.17 -1.36 11.81
CA MET A 142 -10.37 -0.27 10.87
C MET A 142 -11.77 0.34 10.98
N ASN A 143 -12.81 -0.50 11.09
CA ASN A 143 -14.18 -0.02 11.24
C ASN A 143 -14.37 0.78 12.54
N ARG A 144 -13.85 0.28 13.67
CA ARG A 144 -13.88 1.03 14.95
C ARG A 144 -13.17 2.37 14.86
N LEU A 145 -12.01 2.43 14.20
CA LEU A 145 -11.30 3.69 14.01
C LEU A 145 -12.14 4.67 13.18
N GLN A 146 -12.76 4.20 12.10
CA GLN A 146 -13.65 5.03 11.29
C GLN A 146 -14.86 5.55 12.08
N GLU A 147 -15.49 4.72 12.91
CA GLU A 147 -16.58 5.13 13.80
C GLU A 147 -16.14 6.21 14.80
N ILE A 148 -14.95 6.05 15.41
CA ILE A 148 -14.39 7.05 16.33
C ILE A 148 -14.14 8.37 15.61
N PHE A 149 -13.50 8.34 14.43
CA PHE A 149 -13.22 9.55 13.67
C PHE A 149 -14.50 10.19 13.09
N ALA A 150 -15.50 9.40 12.71
CA ALA A 150 -16.80 9.89 12.24
C ALA A 150 -17.63 10.50 13.37
N GLY A 151 -17.64 9.86 14.55
CA GLY A 151 -18.33 10.37 15.74
C GLY A 151 -17.65 11.58 16.40
N ALA A 152 -16.35 11.78 16.14
CA ALA A 152 -15.59 12.93 16.62
C ALA A 152 -15.70 14.19 15.73
N VAL A 153 -16.42 14.12 14.60
CA VAL A 153 -16.75 15.31 13.81
C VAL A 153 -18.07 15.89 14.35
N PRO A 154 -18.05 16.95 15.18
CA PRO A 154 -19.28 17.72 15.39
C PRO A 154 -19.78 18.19 14.02
N PRO A 155 -21.10 18.24 13.78
CA PRO A 155 -21.64 18.66 12.49
C PRO A 155 -20.96 19.97 12.08
N ILE A 156 -20.33 19.97 10.91
CA ILE A 156 -19.74 21.17 10.33
C ILE A 156 -20.92 22.11 10.08
N ASP A 157 -21.15 23.00 11.03
CA ASP A 157 -22.11 24.08 10.93
C ASP A 157 -21.68 24.94 9.75
N ASN A 158 -22.42 24.82 8.65
CA ASN A 158 -22.22 25.60 7.45
C ASN A 158 -22.50 27.07 7.79
N GLY A 159 -21.45 27.80 8.14
CA GLY A 159 -21.43 29.25 8.04
C GLY A 159 -21.76 29.99 9.32
N GLN A 160 -20.86 29.95 10.29
CA GLN A 160 -20.40 31.20 10.91
C GLN A 160 -18.88 31.14 11.05
N SER A 161 -18.19 31.99 10.28
CA SER A 161 -16.78 32.28 10.52
C SER A 161 -16.64 32.84 11.93
N LYS A 162 -16.39 31.97 12.92
CA LYS A 162 -15.89 32.42 14.22
C LYS A 162 -14.61 33.18 13.92
N LYS A 163 -14.67 34.51 14.08
CA LYS A 163 -13.51 35.39 13.96
C LYS A 163 -12.38 34.72 14.74
N LEU A 164 -11.30 34.34 14.05
CA LEU A 164 -10.11 33.85 14.74
C LEU A 164 -9.78 34.87 15.84
N PRO A 165 -9.53 34.43 17.08
CA PRO A 165 -9.01 35.33 18.08
C PRO A 165 -7.75 35.97 17.48
N LYS A 166 -7.74 37.30 17.37
CA LYS A 166 -6.55 38.05 16.96
C LYS A 166 -5.40 37.50 17.80
N LYS A 167 -4.39 36.92 17.14
CA LYS A 167 -3.13 36.49 17.78
C LYS A 167 -2.73 37.60 18.73
N GLN A 168 -2.88 37.38 20.03
CA GLN A 168 -2.24 38.23 21.01
C GLN A 168 -0.75 38.14 20.67
N ALA A 169 -0.13 39.30 20.50
CA ALA A 169 1.28 39.38 20.19
C ALA A 169 2.02 38.50 21.18
N SER A 170 2.68 37.47 20.64
CA SER A 170 3.57 36.57 21.38
C SER A 170 4.31 37.38 22.42
N GLN A 171 4.15 37.02 23.70
CA GLN A 171 5.03 37.52 24.74
C GLN A 171 6.46 37.38 24.22
N LYS A 172 7.22 38.49 24.26
CA LYS A 172 8.62 38.53 23.82
C LYS A 172 9.32 37.31 24.41
N SER A 173 9.87 36.45 23.55
CA SER A 173 10.69 35.32 23.98
C SER A 173 11.78 35.83 24.93
N VAL A 174 11.70 35.47 26.21
CA VAL A 174 12.61 35.98 27.25
C VAL A 174 14.05 35.45 27.09
N LYS A 175 14.31 34.55 26.13
CA LYS A 175 15.66 34.16 25.76
C LYS A 175 15.71 33.66 24.33
N LYS A 176 16.57 34.25 23.49
CA LYS A 176 16.95 33.62 22.21
C LYS A 176 17.74 32.35 22.54
N ASN A 177 17.37 31.22 21.93
CA ASN A 177 18.24 30.05 21.93
C ASN A 177 19.57 30.43 21.27
N LYS A 178 20.69 30.07 21.90
CA LYS A 178 22.02 30.25 21.29
C LYS A 178 22.03 29.54 19.93
N THR A 179 22.76 30.11 18.97
CA THR A 179 22.88 29.59 17.60
C THR A 179 23.09 28.08 17.60
N MET A 180 22.11 27.35 17.07
CA MET A 180 22.21 25.91 16.86
C MET A 180 23.04 25.68 15.60
N ILE A 181 24.16 24.98 15.73
CA ILE A 181 24.95 24.52 14.58
C ILE A 181 24.38 23.16 14.19
N PHE A 182 23.76 23.08 13.02
CA PHE A 182 23.40 21.80 12.43
C PHE A 182 24.63 21.25 11.71
N LEU A 183 25.33 20.30 12.33
CA LEU A 183 26.33 19.48 11.67
C LEU A 183 25.59 18.51 10.74
N LEU A 184 25.37 18.93 9.50
CA LEU A 184 24.92 18.06 8.42
C LEU A 184 26.13 17.27 7.92
N SER A 185 26.43 16.13 8.55
CA SER A 185 27.34 15.15 7.98
C SER A 185 26.64 14.44 6.81
N ALA A 186 26.61 15.08 5.65
CA ALA A 186 26.32 14.41 4.40
C ALA A 186 27.64 14.00 3.73
N PRO A 187 27.97 12.70 3.62
CA PRO A 187 28.90 12.25 2.60
C PRO A 187 28.07 11.91 1.35
N ARG A 188 28.01 12.83 0.40
CA ARG A 188 27.73 12.46 -1.00
C ARG A 188 28.55 13.32 -1.94
N SER A 189 29.68 12.78 -2.38
CA SER A 189 30.11 12.94 -3.76
C SER A 189 31.02 11.78 -4.10
N GLY A 190 30.56 10.92 -5.01
CA GLY A 190 31.40 9.89 -5.60
C GLY A 190 32.57 10.55 -6.32
N SER A 191 33.78 10.26 -5.87
CA SER A 191 35.00 10.49 -6.62
C SER A 191 35.37 9.20 -7.33
N VAL A 192 35.19 9.19 -8.65
CA VAL A 192 35.85 8.25 -9.55
C VAL A 192 37.36 8.36 -9.29
N PRO A 193 38.08 7.27 -8.98
CA PRO A 193 39.53 7.36 -8.85
C PRO A 193 40.17 7.61 -10.23
N PRO A 194 41.15 8.51 -10.34
CA PRO A 194 41.90 8.67 -11.58
C PRO A 194 42.80 7.44 -11.77
N CYS A 195 42.60 6.74 -12.89
CA CYS A 195 43.62 5.89 -13.48
C CYS A 195 44.82 6.77 -13.89
N CYS A 196 45.93 6.67 -13.17
CA CYS A 196 47.30 7.00 -13.60
C CYS A 196 48.24 6.49 -12.51
N GLY A 197 49.24 5.64 -12.71
CA GLY A 197 49.75 4.91 -13.86
C GLY A 197 50.97 4.14 -13.36
N SER A 198 50.89 2.82 -13.28
CA SER A 198 52.03 1.89 -13.26
C SER A 198 51.50 0.46 -13.25
N CYS A 199 51.03 0.00 -14.41
CA CYS A 199 51.12 -1.40 -14.83
C CYS A 199 50.54 -1.52 -16.25
N CYS A 200 51.36 -1.14 -17.22
CA CYS A 200 51.21 -1.57 -18.61
C CYS A 200 52.48 -2.35 -18.96
N LEU A 201 52.44 -3.68 -18.90
CA LEU A 201 53.22 -4.52 -19.80
C LEU A 201 52.71 -5.98 -19.79
N ALA A 202 52.01 -6.33 -20.88
CA ALA A 202 51.96 -7.65 -21.55
C ALA A 202 50.77 -7.57 -22.55
N ILE A 203 50.97 -7.00 -23.74
CA ILE A 203 51.25 -7.72 -25.01
C ILE A 203 50.16 -8.76 -25.29
N ARG A 204 49.14 -8.43 -26.11
CA ARG A 204 48.97 -8.84 -27.54
C ARG A 204 49.20 -10.35 -27.74
N ALA A 205 48.35 -11.16 -28.38
CA ALA A 205 47.31 -10.93 -29.38
C ALA A 205 46.55 -12.26 -29.66
N PHE A 206 45.60 -12.20 -30.59
CA PHE A 206 45.20 -13.25 -31.53
C PHE A 206 44.15 -14.31 -31.11
N SER A 207 42.91 -14.02 -31.54
CA SER A 207 41.99 -14.85 -32.33
C SER A 207 41.95 -16.39 -32.21
N ALA A 208 40.70 -16.86 -32.21
CA ALA A 208 40.17 -18.11 -32.77
C ALA A 208 39.79 -19.23 -31.77
N LEU A 209 38.47 -19.45 -31.67
CA LEU A 209 37.83 -20.76 -31.46
C LEU A 209 38.25 -21.73 -32.62
N PRO A 210 37.99 -23.07 -32.59
CA PRO A 210 37.08 -23.85 -31.73
C PRO A 210 37.61 -25.26 -31.27
N SER A 211 36.73 -25.99 -30.56
CA SER A 211 36.51 -27.46 -30.59
C SER A 211 37.46 -28.47 -29.87
N TYR A 212 36.81 -29.33 -29.07
CA TYR A 212 37.16 -30.67 -28.52
C TYR A 212 37.85 -31.65 -29.51
N PRO A 213 38.17 -32.94 -29.19
CA PRO A 213 38.21 -33.74 -27.94
C PRO A 213 39.51 -34.60 -27.78
N CYS A 214 39.63 -35.34 -26.65
CA CYS A 214 39.94 -36.79 -26.55
C CYS A 214 39.96 -37.21 -25.07
#